data_AF-A0A7V5DM37-F1
#
_entry.id   AF-A0A7V5DM37-F1
#
_cell.length_a   1.000
_cell.length_b   1.000
_cell.length_c   1.000
_cell.angle_alpha   90.00
_cell.angle_beta   90.00
_cell.angle_gamma   90.00
#
_symmetry.space_group_name_H-M   'P 1'
#
loop_
_entity.id
_entity.type
_entity.pdbx_description
1 polymer ?
#
loop_
_entity_poly.entity_id
_entity_poly.type
_entity_poly.pdbx_seq_one_letter_code
_entity_poly.pdbx_strand_id
1 'polypeptide(L)'
;MPLYLYPSAEAPDMFHQERRPNLAEGLLPKLAAAYGFTPAPEDVLAYIYAVFYSPTYRQKYAQELRTDFPRVPFTADGALFRQMATLGRQLMDLHLLRSPALATPLVKYQGQGSDMVEKARYDAQTQRVYINADKYFEGITPAMWEYQIGGYQVLEKYLKDRKGRRLDDPVRYIRIATAIAHTMDIQQQIDEIYPQVEGAVLP
;
A
#
# COMPACT_ATOMS: atom_id res chain seq x y z
N MET A 1 -3.96 9.06 8.19
CA MET A 1 -3.76 9.26 9.65
C MET A 1 -2.26 9.45 9.89
N PRO A 2 -1.81 10.60 10.41
CA PRO A 2 -0.41 10.77 10.79
C PRO A 2 -0.08 9.84 11.97
N LEU A 3 1.09 9.20 11.95
CA LEU A 3 1.53 8.32 13.04
C LEU A 3 1.97 9.11 14.28
N TYR A 4 2.51 10.31 14.07
CA TYR A 4 3.05 11.16 15.13
C TYR A 4 2.45 12.56 15.04
N LEU A 5 2.24 13.18 16.21
CA LEU A 5 1.91 14.59 16.34
C LEU A 5 3.16 15.36 16.78
N TYR A 6 3.33 16.55 16.21
CA TYR A 6 4.38 17.49 16.57
C TYR A 6 3.76 18.65 17.35
N PRO A 7 4.41 19.14 18.43
CA PRO A 7 3.95 20.34 19.12
C PRO A 7 4.01 21.57 18.19
N SER A 8 3.13 22.55 18.44
CA SER A 8 3.03 23.79 17.68
C SER A 8 4.37 24.55 17.62
N ALA A 9 4.63 25.24 16.50
CA ALA A 9 5.80 26.09 16.27
C ALA A 9 5.87 27.34 17.18
N GLU A 10 4.89 27.55 18.07
CA GLU A 10 4.87 28.63 19.07
C GLU A 10 5.68 28.29 20.34
N ALA A 11 6.24 27.09 20.45
CA ALA A 11 7.13 26.73 21.56
C ALA A 11 8.52 27.39 21.38
N PRO A 12 9.09 28.04 22.42
CA PRO A 12 10.32 28.83 22.33
C PRO A 12 11.59 28.02 22.02
N ASP A 13 11.50 26.68 22.00
CA ASP A 13 12.62 25.78 21.76
C ASP A 13 12.47 25.06 20.41
N MET A 14 12.87 25.73 19.33
CA MET A 14 12.76 25.23 17.95
C MET A 14 13.58 23.95 17.68
N PHE A 15 14.53 23.60 18.56
CA PHE A 15 15.49 22.52 18.30
C PHE A 15 15.15 21.19 18.98
N HIS A 16 14.19 21.16 19.91
CA HIS A 16 13.79 19.97 20.65
C HIS A 16 12.26 19.82 20.70
N GLN A 17 11.64 19.55 19.55
CA GLN A 17 10.24 19.12 19.51
C GLN A 17 10.17 17.60 19.58
N GLU A 18 9.86 17.05 20.76
CA GLU A 18 9.58 15.62 20.91
C GLU A 18 8.24 15.27 20.26
N ARG A 19 8.30 14.38 19.27
CA ARG A 19 7.11 13.84 18.60
C ARG A 19 6.39 12.86 19.52
N ARG A 20 5.05 12.88 19.54
CA ARG A 20 4.23 11.92 20.31
C ARG A 20 3.41 11.00 19.40
N PRO A 21 3.25 9.70 19.71
CA PRO A 21 2.39 8.80 18.93
C PRO A 21 0.95 9.32 18.86
N ASN A 22 0.34 9.27 17.68
CA ASN A 22 -1.05 9.61 17.44
C ASN A 22 -1.94 8.37 17.56
N LEU A 23 -1.87 7.71 18.71
CA LEU A 23 -2.68 6.55 19.07
C LEU A 23 -3.51 6.88 20.31
N ALA A 24 -4.67 6.27 20.45
CA ALA A 24 -5.46 6.42 21.67
C ALA A 24 -4.65 5.96 22.89
N GLU A 25 -4.66 6.75 23.98
CA GLU A 25 -3.78 6.53 25.14
C GLU A 25 -3.94 5.13 25.75
N GLY A 26 -5.15 4.58 25.76
CA GLY A 26 -5.43 3.24 26.28
C GLY A 26 -5.13 2.09 25.31
N LEU A 27 -4.80 2.35 24.04
CA LEU A 27 -4.61 1.28 23.05
C LEU A 27 -3.36 0.45 23.34
N LEU A 28 -2.19 1.08 23.44
CA LEU A 28 -0.94 0.35 23.66
C LEU A 28 -0.94 -0.45 24.98
N PRO A 29 -1.44 0.07 26.12
CA PRO A 29 -1.60 -0.74 27.33
C PRO A 29 -2.51 -1.96 27.15
N LYS A 30 -3.65 -1.81 26.45
CA LYS A 30 -4.54 -2.93 26.15
C LYS A 30 -3.86 -4.01 25.31
N LEU A 31 -3.17 -3.61 24.24
CA LEU A 31 -2.42 -4.54 23.40
C LEU A 31 -1.30 -5.22 24.19
N ALA A 32 -0.60 -4.48 25.05
CA ALA A 32 0.45 -5.04 25.89
C ALA A 32 -0.07 -6.12 26.85
N ALA A 33 -1.21 -5.87 27.49
CA ALA A 33 -1.85 -6.84 28.37
C ALA A 33 -2.31 -8.09 27.61
N ALA A 34 -2.84 -7.93 26.40
CA ALA A 34 -3.29 -9.05 25.57
C ALA A 34 -2.13 -9.90 25.03
N TYR A 35 -1.05 -9.26 24.57
CA TYR A 35 0.00 -9.93 23.81
C TYR A 35 1.21 -10.36 24.64
N GLY A 36 1.34 -9.86 25.87
CA GLY A 36 2.53 -10.08 26.71
C GLY A 36 3.76 -9.29 26.25
N PHE A 37 3.60 -8.36 25.31
CA PHE A 37 4.62 -7.41 24.87
C PHE A 37 3.96 -6.12 24.40
N THR A 38 4.65 -4.98 24.51
CA THR A 38 4.14 -3.69 24.00
C THR A 38 4.53 -3.51 22.53
N PRO A 39 3.57 -3.45 21.57
CA PRO A 39 3.89 -3.15 20.18
C PRO A 39 4.43 -1.71 20.02
N ALA A 40 5.33 -1.50 19.05
CA ALA A 40 5.69 -0.14 18.68
C ALA A 40 4.51 0.54 17.95
N PRO A 41 4.39 1.89 18.00
CA PRO A 41 3.38 2.61 17.24
C PRO A 41 3.39 2.27 15.74
N GLU A 42 4.58 2.07 15.17
CA GLU A 42 4.77 1.65 13.79
C GLU A 42 4.13 0.28 13.52
N ASP A 43 4.20 -0.66 14.46
CA ASP A 43 3.64 -2.01 14.31
C ASP A 43 2.12 -1.96 14.30
N VAL A 44 1.53 -1.10 15.15
CA VAL A 44 0.09 -0.82 15.14
C VAL A 44 -0.34 -0.23 13.80
N LEU A 45 0.41 0.74 13.27
CA LEU A 45 0.14 1.30 11.96
C LEU A 45 0.23 0.25 10.85
N ALA A 46 1.25 -0.61 10.88
CA ALA A 46 1.42 -1.66 9.89
C ALA A 46 0.30 -2.69 9.97
N TYR A 47 -0.10 -3.11 11.17
CA TYR A 47 -1.22 -4.00 11.38
C TYR A 47 -2.51 -3.42 10.77
N ILE A 48 -2.83 -2.16 11.09
CA ILE A 48 -3.98 -1.44 10.51
C ILE A 48 -3.87 -1.42 8.97
N TYR A 49 -2.68 -1.15 8.46
CA TYR A 49 -2.42 -1.11 7.01
C TYR A 49 -2.71 -2.47 6.35
N ALA A 50 -2.27 -3.57 6.97
CA ALA A 50 -2.54 -4.92 6.48
C ALA A 50 -4.05 -5.23 6.47
N VAL A 51 -4.77 -4.92 7.55
CA VAL A 51 -6.23 -5.13 7.63
C VAL A 51 -6.95 -4.42 6.48
N PHE A 52 -6.60 -3.16 6.20
CA PHE A 52 -7.23 -2.42 5.09
C PHE A 52 -6.88 -2.95 3.71
N TYR A 53 -5.82 -3.75 3.59
CA TYR A 53 -5.47 -4.42 2.34
C TYR A 53 -6.11 -5.80 2.17
N SER A 54 -6.73 -6.39 3.21
CA SER A 54 -7.52 -7.63 3.07
C SER A 54 -8.74 -7.40 2.16
N PRO A 55 -8.87 -8.14 1.04
CA PRO A 55 -10.11 -8.22 0.27
C PRO A 55 -11.32 -8.65 1.11
N THR A 56 -11.17 -9.67 1.96
CA THR A 56 -12.22 -10.19 2.85
C THR A 56 -12.76 -9.10 3.78
N TYR A 57 -11.89 -8.34 4.46
CA TYR A 57 -12.29 -7.19 5.29
C TYR A 57 -13.09 -6.16 4.48
N ARG A 58 -12.54 -5.75 3.32
CA ARG A 58 -13.17 -4.71 2.48
C ARG A 58 -14.52 -5.14 1.93
N GLN A 59 -14.70 -6.42 1.60
CA GLN A 59 -15.97 -6.96 1.14
C GLN A 59 -16.98 -7.08 2.28
N LYS A 60 -16.55 -7.63 3.44
CA LYS A 60 -17.41 -7.83 4.60
C LYS A 60 -17.98 -6.52 5.15
N TYR A 61 -17.16 -5.47 5.22
CA TYR A 61 -17.55 -4.17 5.78
C TYR A 61 -17.83 -3.11 4.69
N ALA A 62 -18.15 -3.53 3.47
CA ALA A 62 -18.26 -2.63 2.32
C ALA A 62 -19.34 -1.55 2.47
N GLN A 63 -20.37 -1.78 3.29
CA GLN A 63 -21.43 -0.80 3.53
C GLN A 63 -20.96 0.26 4.53
N GLU A 64 -20.39 -0.18 5.65
CA GLU A 64 -19.88 0.67 6.72
C GLU A 64 -18.72 1.53 6.22
N LEU A 65 -17.80 0.95 5.45
CA LEU A 65 -16.67 1.68 4.85
C LEU A 65 -17.11 2.79 3.88
N ARG A 66 -18.35 2.74 3.37
CA ARG A 66 -18.91 3.81 2.52
C ARG A 66 -19.57 4.93 3.33
N THR A 67 -20.02 4.65 4.55
CA THR A 67 -20.88 5.58 5.31
C THR A 67 -20.24 6.12 6.59
N ASP A 68 -19.27 5.42 7.17
CA ASP A 68 -18.63 5.78 8.45
C ASP A 68 -17.11 5.52 8.41
N PHE A 69 -16.40 5.95 9.45
CA PHE A 69 -14.98 5.68 9.62
C PHE A 69 -14.71 4.17 9.77
N PRO A 70 -13.62 3.66 9.16
CA PRO A 70 -13.27 2.25 9.24
C PRO A 70 -12.93 1.84 10.67
N ARG A 71 -13.47 0.69 11.09
CA ARG A 71 -13.16 0.05 12.39
C ARG A 71 -12.24 -1.13 12.17
N VAL A 72 -11.15 -1.20 12.92
CA VAL A 72 -10.13 -2.24 12.77
C VAL A 72 -10.26 -3.25 13.90
N PRO A 73 -10.51 -4.54 13.61
CA PRO A 73 -10.44 -5.58 14.64
C PRO A 73 -8.98 -5.82 15.03
N PHE A 74 -8.71 -5.77 16.33
CA PHE A 74 -7.45 -6.23 16.89
C PHE A 74 -7.62 -7.66 17.37
N THR A 75 -6.90 -8.60 16.78
CA THR A 75 -6.90 -9.98 17.26
C THR A 75 -6.39 -10.05 18.71
N ALA A 76 -6.86 -11.03 19.49
CA ALA A 76 -6.33 -11.36 20.81
C ALA A 76 -5.01 -12.16 20.74
N ASP A 77 -4.65 -12.70 19.57
CA ASP A 77 -3.42 -13.47 19.36
C ASP A 77 -2.25 -12.54 18.98
N GLY A 78 -1.29 -12.40 19.89
CA GLY A 78 -0.10 -11.57 19.67
C GLY A 78 0.83 -12.06 18.55
N ALA A 79 0.84 -13.36 18.24
CA ALA A 79 1.62 -13.89 17.13
C ALA A 79 0.96 -13.53 15.79
N LEU A 80 -0.37 -13.67 15.70
CA LEU A 80 -1.14 -13.26 14.53
C LEU A 80 -1.05 -11.75 14.29
N PHE A 81 -1.08 -10.94 15.36
CA PHE A 81 -0.80 -9.50 15.28
C PHE A 81 0.55 -9.22 14.61
N ARG A 82 1.64 -9.89 15.06
CA ARG A 82 2.97 -9.70 14.48
C ARG A 82 3.05 -10.12 13.02
N GLN A 83 2.38 -11.22 12.66
CA GLN A 83 2.33 -11.69 11.27
C GLN A 83 1.64 -10.66 10.37
N MET A 84 0.47 -10.17 10.76
CA MET A 84 -0.25 -9.11 10.05
C MET A 84 0.57 -7.82 9.98
N ALA A 85 1.19 -7.39 11.09
CA ALA A 85 2.06 -6.21 11.11
C ALA A 85 3.27 -6.36 10.18
N THR A 86 3.84 -7.57 10.04
CA THR A 86 4.96 -7.84 9.13
C THR A 86 4.54 -7.66 7.67
N LEU A 87 3.39 -8.23 7.27
CA LEU A 87 2.85 -8.06 5.92
C LEU A 87 2.48 -6.59 5.65
N GLY A 88 1.92 -5.92 6.65
CA GLY A 88 1.62 -4.48 6.58
C GLY A 88 2.87 -3.62 6.37
N ARG A 89 3.98 -3.94 7.04
CA ARG A 89 5.27 -3.25 6.85
C ARG A 89 5.77 -3.43 5.42
N GLN A 90 5.73 -4.66 4.91
CA GLN A 90 6.14 -4.96 3.53
C GLN A 90 5.32 -4.15 2.51
N LEU A 91 3.99 -4.07 2.69
CA LEU A 91 3.13 -3.22 1.86
C LEU A 91 3.50 -1.74 1.96
N MET A 92 3.75 -1.22 3.16
CA MET A 92 4.17 0.17 3.33
C MET A 92 5.48 0.45 2.59
N ASP A 93 6.47 -0.44 2.69
CA ASP A 93 7.76 -0.29 2.02
C ASP A 93 7.63 -0.37 0.49
N LEU A 94 6.74 -1.22 -0.02
CA LEU A 94 6.40 -1.27 -1.45
C LEU A 94 5.76 0.05 -1.92
N HIS A 95 4.76 0.56 -1.20
CA HIS A 95 4.05 1.78 -1.59
C HIS A 95 4.88 3.06 -1.42
N LEU A 96 5.88 3.03 -0.55
CA LEU A 96 6.90 4.09 -0.43
C LEU A 96 8.04 3.93 -1.45
N LEU A 97 8.02 2.89 -2.28
CA LEU A 97 9.06 2.52 -3.24
C LEU A 97 10.45 2.33 -2.60
N ARG A 98 10.48 1.85 -1.35
CA ARG A 98 11.70 1.58 -0.57
C ARG A 98 12.04 0.09 -0.47
N SER A 99 11.08 -0.78 -0.78
CA SER A 99 11.29 -2.22 -0.68
C SER A 99 12.46 -2.68 -1.58
N PRO A 100 13.41 -3.47 -1.02
CA PRO A 100 14.48 -4.08 -1.81
C PRO A 100 13.98 -4.98 -2.95
N ALA A 101 12.75 -5.52 -2.84
CA ALA A 101 12.15 -6.35 -3.89
C ALA A 101 12.02 -5.59 -5.23
N LEU A 102 11.92 -4.25 -5.18
CA LEU A 102 11.82 -3.40 -6.37
C LEU A 102 13.15 -3.28 -7.15
N ALA A 103 14.26 -3.83 -6.62
CA ALA A 103 15.52 -3.91 -7.33
C ALA A 103 15.50 -4.94 -8.47
N THR A 104 14.58 -5.91 -8.41
CA THR A 104 14.36 -6.92 -9.46
C THR A 104 13.06 -6.59 -10.19
N PRO A 105 13.09 -5.78 -11.26
CA PRO A 105 11.88 -5.33 -11.94
C PRO A 105 11.18 -6.46 -12.69
N LEU A 106 9.86 -6.54 -12.52
CA LEU A 106 9.00 -7.47 -13.28
C LEU A 106 8.55 -6.89 -14.63
N VAL A 107 8.63 -5.57 -14.77
CA VAL A 107 8.20 -4.83 -15.97
C VAL A 107 9.41 -4.27 -16.71
N LYS A 108 9.38 -4.37 -18.04
CA LYS A 108 10.45 -3.86 -18.91
C LYS A 108 9.93 -2.72 -19.78
N TYR A 109 10.71 -1.65 -19.93
CA TYR A 109 10.42 -0.59 -20.87
C TYR A 109 11.17 -0.82 -22.18
N GLN A 110 10.44 -0.94 -23.28
CA GLN A 110 10.96 -1.39 -24.57
C GLN A 110 10.37 -0.59 -25.75
N GLY A 111 10.84 -0.91 -26.95
CA GLY A 111 10.47 -0.23 -28.19
C GLY A 111 11.52 0.78 -28.66
N GLN A 112 11.38 1.22 -29.90
CA GLN A 112 12.23 2.23 -30.53
C GLN A 112 11.46 3.56 -30.63
N GLY A 113 12.15 4.67 -30.92
CA GLY A 113 11.51 5.97 -31.12
C GLY A 113 11.32 6.81 -29.86
N SER A 114 10.33 7.71 -29.89
CA SER A 114 10.16 8.81 -28.93
C SER A 114 9.63 8.33 -27.57
N ASP A 115 10.16 8.89 -26.47
CA ASP A 115 9.62 8.69 -25.12
C ASP A 115 8.41 9.62 -24.82
N MET A 116 7.80 10.22 -25.85
CA MET A 116 6.60 11.06 -25.71
C MET A 116 5.38 10.21 -25.34
N VAL A 117 4.68 10.58 -24.27
CA VAL A 117 3.43 9.94 -23.88
C VAL A 117 2.28 10.55 -24.70
N GLU A 118 1.69 9.76 -25.58
CA GLU A 118 0.59 10.20 -26.46
C GLU A 118 -0.75 9.67 -25.97
N LYS A 119 -0.86 8.34 -25.89
CA LYS A 119 -2.07 7.65 -25.45
C LYS A 119 -1.70 6.31 -24.86
N ALA A 120 -2.02 6.13 -23.58
CA ALA A 120 -1.94 4.82 -22.95
C ALA A 120 -2.89 3.85 -23.65
N ARG A 121 -2.37 2.72 -24.13
CA ARG A 121 -3.17 1.63 -24.70
C ARG A 121 -2.66 0.31 -24.15
N TYR A 122 -3.53 -0.42 -23.47
CA TYR A 122 -3.21 -1.75 -22.99
C TYR A 122 -3.58 -2.81 -24.03
N ASP A 123 -2.73 -3.82 -24.16
CA ASP A 123 -2.93 -5.02 -24.93
C ASP A 123 -2.78 -6.23 -24.00
N ALA A 124 -3.90 -6.87 -23.69
CA ALA A 124 -3.96 -7.99 -22.76
C ALA A 124 -3.33 -9.27 -23.33
N GLN A 125 -3.30 -9.45 -24.66
CA GLN A 125 -2.73 -10.65 -25.28
C GLN A 125 -1.21 -10.66 -25.14
N THR A 126 -0.59 -9.49 -25.30
CA THR A 126 0.86 -9.33 -25.19
C THR A 126 1.31 -8.83 -23.82
N GLN A 127 0.37 -8.51 -22.90
CA GLN A 127 0.65 -7.93 -21.59
C GLN A 127 1.49 -6.65 -21.67
N ARG A 128 1.14 -5.79 -22.64
CA ARG A 128 1.86 -4.56 -22.96
C ARG A 128 1.00 -3.32 -22.76
N VAL A 129 1.57 -2.31 -22.12
CA VAL A 129 1.01 -0.94 -22.07
C VAL A 129 1.84 -0.03 -22.95
N TYR A 130 1.27 0.37 -24.08
CA TYR A 130 1.87 1.31 -25.00
C TYR A 130 1.69 2.74 -24.52
N ILE A 131 2.74 3.57 -24.64
CA ILE A 131 2.64 5.02 -24.41
C ILE A 131 2.42 5.80 -25.71
N ASN A 132 2.83 5.21 -26.83
CA ASN A 132 2.64 5.66 -28.22
C ASN A 132 2.70 4.43 -29.16
N ALA A 133 2.85 4.62 -30.47
CA ALA A 133 2.87 3.52 -31.44
C ALA A 133 4.00 2.50 -31.20
N ASP A 134 5.18 2.95 -30.76
CA ASP A 134 6.41 2.16 -30.81
C ASP A 134 6.96 1.80 -29.41
N LYS A 135 6.73 2.64 -28.40
CA LYS A 135 7.22 2.46 -27.01
C LYS A 135 6.16 1.87 -26.09
N TYR A 136 6.57 0.89 -25.29
CA TYR A 136 5.68 0.19 -24.37
C TYR A 136 6.38 -0.35 -23.13
N PHE A 137 5.59 -0.61 -22.11
CA PHE A 137 5.95 -1.43 -20.95
C PHE A 137 5.43 -2.85 -21.15
N GLU A 138 6.29 -3.85 -20.99
CA GLU A 138 5.97 -5.27 -21.10
C GLU A 138 6.01 -5.96 -19.73
N GLY A 139 5.17 -6.97 -19.54
CA GLY A 139 5.05 -7.73 -18.30
C GLY A 139 3.97 -7.18 -17.36
N ILE A 140 3.01 -6.41 -17.90
CA ILE A 140 1.88 -5.87 -17.14
C ILE A 140 0.71 -6.82 -17.36
N THR A 141 0.38 -7.61 -16.35
CA THR A 141 -0.76 -8.53 -16.40
C THR A 141 -2.10 -7.77 -16.41
N PRO A 142 -3.22 -8.41 -16.82
CA PRO A 142 -4.53 -7.76 -16.78
C PRO A 142 -4.90 -7.28 -15.38
N ALA A 143 -4.61 -8.07 -14.35
CA ALA A 143 -4.89 -7.71 -12.97
C ALA A 143 -4.01 -6.53 -12.47
N MET A 144 -2.74 -6.42 -12.91
CA MET A 144 -1.93 -5.24 -12.64
C MET A 144 -2.47 -3.99 -13.36
N TRP A 145 -2.91 -4.15 -14.61
CA TRP A 145 -3.49 -3.05 -15.38
C TRP A 145 -4.76 -2.53 -14.72
N GLU A 146 -5.66 -3.43 -14.32
CA GLU A 146 -6.95 -3.11 -13.69
C GLU A 146 -6.83 -2.73 -12.21
N TYR A 147 -5.65 -2.77 -11.61
CA TYR A 147 -5.46 -2.48 -10.19
C TYR A 147 -5.84 -1.03 -9.84
N GLN A 148 -6.75 -0.86 -8.88
CA GLN A 148 -7.28 0.43 -8.46
C GLN A 148 -6.91 0.79 -7.02
N ILE A 149 -6.65 2.08 -6.81
CA ILE A 149 -6.63 2.70 -5.49
C ILE A 149 -7.66 3.84 -5.51
N GLY A 150 -8.70 3.71 -4.67
CA GLY A 150 -9.89 4.54 -4.82
C GLY A 150 -10.55 4.30 -6.19
N GLY A 151 -10.97 5.36 -6.86
CA GLY A 151 -11.55 5.28 -8.21
C GLY A 151 -10.53 5.33 -9.35
N TYR A 152 -9.22 5.25 -9.06
CA TYR A 152 -8.18 5.41 -10.07
C TYR A 152 -7.48 4.10 -10.37
N GLN A 153 -7.49 3.72 -11.64
CA GLN A 153 -6.61 2.69 -12.18
C GLN A 153 -5.18 3.24 -12.22
N VAL A 154 -4.30 2.69 -11.38
CA VAL A 154 -3.03 3.35 -10.99
C VAL A 154 -2.11 3.55 -12.19
N LEU A 155 -1.89 2.49 -12.97
CA LEU A 155 -0.97 2.49 -14.12
C LEU A 155 -1.48 3.38 -15.25
N GLU A 156 -2.78 3.30 -15.58
CA GLU A 156 -3.38 4.16 -16.59
C GLU A 156 -3.32 5.64 -16.18
N LYS A 157 -3.73 5.95 -14.95
CA LYS A 157 -3.76 7.33 -14.44
C LYS A 157 -2.37 7.97 -14.50
N TYR A 158 -1.32 7.24 -14.15
CA TYR A 158 0.05 7.74 -14.19
C TYR A 158 0.46 8.21 -15.59
N LEU A 159 0.14 7.43 -16.63
CA LEU A 159 0.46 7.77 -18.02
C LEU A 159 -0.47 8.86 -18.54
N LYS A 160 -1.77 8.78 -18.24
CA LYS A 160 -2.78 9.76 -18.65
C LYS A 160 -2.41 11.17 -18.19
N ASP A 161 -1.96 11.31 -16.95
CA ASP A 161 -1.54 12.61 -16.40
C ASP A 161 -0.31 13.17 -17.12
N ARG A 162 0.48 12.33 -17.80
CA ARG A 162 1.70 12.70 -18.51
C ARG A 162 1.50 12.85 -20.02
N LYS A 163 0.27 12.75 -20.53
CA LYS A 163 -0.03 12.94 -21.95
C LYS A 163 0.53 14.28 -22.47
N GLY A 164 1.17 14.24 -23.63
CA GLY A 164 1.82 15.37 -24.28
C GLY A 164 3.17 15.76 -23.68
N ARG A 165 3.71 14.95 -22.75
CA ARG A 165 5.03 15.17 -22.15
C ARG A 165 5.94 13.97 -22.39
N ARG A 166 7.25 14.23 -22.42
CA ARG A 166 8.26 13.18 -22.42
C ARG A 166 8.20 12.40 -21.10
N LEU A 167 8.38 11.09 -21.17
CA LEU A 167 8.48 10.23 -20.00
C LEU A 167 9.93 10.21 -19.48
N ASP A 168 10.26 11.18 -18.63
CA ASP A 168 11.64 11.39 -18.16
C ASP A 168 12.13 10.31 -17.18
N ASP A 169 11.22 9.60 -16.51
CA ASP A 169 11.54 8.57 -15.51
C ASP A 169 10.67 7.31 -15.73
N PRO A 170 11.01 6.48 -16.73
CA PRO A 170 10.34 5.20 -16.96
C PRO A 170 10.64 4.18 -15.84
N VAL A 171 11.76 4.32 -15.13
CA VAL A 171 12.15 3.45 -14.01
C VAL A 171 11.14 3.56 -12.87
N ARG A 172 10.65 4.77 -12.57
CA ARG A 172 9.59 4.95 -11.57
C ARG A 172 8.30 4.25 -11.95
N TYR A 173 7.89 4.27 -13.22
CA TYR A 173 6.71 3.52 -13.66
C TYR A 173 6.91 2.01 -13.51
N ILE A 174 8.09 1.50 -13.87
CA ILE A 174 8.48 0.09 -13.66
C ILE A 174 8.39 -0.29 -12.18
N ARG A 175 8.92 0.55 -11.29
CA ARG A 175 8.87 0.30 -9.83
C ARG A 175 7.45 0.32 -9.30
N ILE A 176 6.59 1.23 -9.77
CA ILE A 176 5.17 1.27 -9.39
C ILE A 176 4.47 -0.01 -9.85
N ALA A 177 4.68 -0.44 -11.10
CA ALA A 177 4.06 -1.66 -11.61
C ALA A 177 4.57 -2.91 -10.86
N THR A 178 5.87 -2.98 -10.58
CA THR A 178 6.46 -4.07 -9.78
C THR A 178 5.91 -4.06 -8.34
N ALA A 179 5.71 -2.87 -7.75
CA ALA A 179 5.09 -2.74 -6.44
C ALA A 179 3.64 -3.25 -6.44
N ILE A 180 2.85 -2.95 -7.48
CA ILE A 180 1.47 -3.46 -7.62
C ILE A 180 1.46 -4.99 -7.64
N ALA A 181 2.34 -5.62 -8.43
CA ALA A 181 2.42 -7.08 -8.48
C ALA A 181 2.68 -7.69 -7.09
N HIS A 182 3.70 -7.21 -6.37
CA HIS A 182 3.99 -7.69 -5.02
C HIS A 182 2.91 -7.34 -4.00
N THR A 183 2.23 -6.21 -4.16
CA THR A 183 1.09 -5.84 -3.32
C THR A 183 -0.04 -6.86 -3.47
N MET A 184 -0.31 -7.34 -4.69
CA MET A 184 -1.31 -8.38 -4.92
C MET A 184 -0.93 -9.71 -4.25
N ASP A 185 0.35 -10.11 -4.31
CA ASP A 185 0.85 -11.32 -3.63
C ASP A 185 0.66 -11.23 -2.10
N ILE A 186 0.96 -10.05 -1.52
CA ILE A 186 0.79 -9.83 -0.08
C ILE A 186 -0.69 -9.74 0.29
N GLN A 187 -1.53 -9.14 -0.56
CA GLN A 187 -2.98 -9.11 -0.34
C GLN A 187 -3.55 -10.52 -0.25
N GLN A 188 -3.09 -11.44 -1.09
CA GLN A 188 -3.49 -12.85 -1.00
C GLN A 188 -3.06 -13.47 0.33
N GLN A 189 -1.80 -13.31 0.73
CA GLN A 189 -1.30 -13.83 2.02
C GLN A 189 -2.07 -13.26 3.22
N ILE A 190 -2.39 -11.97 3.19
CA ILE A 190 -3.22 -11.33 4.21
C ILE A 190 -4.62 -11.97 4.23
N ASP A 191 -5.23 -12.20 3.07
CA ASP A 191 -6.59 -12.72 3.00
C ASP A 191 -6.70 -14.17 3.49
N GLU A 192 -5.65 -14.97 3.30
CA GLU A 192 -5.56 -16.34 3.81
C GLU A 192 -5.57 -16.39 5.35
N ILE A 193 -4.98 -15.39 6.03
CA ILE A 193 -4.90 -15.34 7.50
C ILE A 193 -5.97 -14.44 8.14
N TYR A 194 -6.57 -13.52 7.39
CA TYR A 194 -7.53 -12.54 7.90
C TYR A 194 -8.72 -13.16 8.66
N PRO A 195 -9.32 -14.30 8.23
CA PRO A 195 -10.41 -14.92 8.99
C PRO A 195 -10.03 -15.26 10.45
N GLN A 196 -8.76 -15.55 10.73
CA GLN A 196 -8.28 -15.84 12.08
C GLN A 196 -8.23 -14.57 12.95
N VAL A 197 -8.01 -13.40 12.33
CA VAL A 197 -7.99 -12.11 13.03
C VAL A 197 -9.33 -11.84 13.70
N GLU A 198 -10.41 -12.16 13.00
CA GLU A 198 -11.78 -11.99 13.49
C GLU A 198 -12.28 -13.12 14.38
N GLY A 199 -11.60 -14.27 14.36
CA GLY A 199 -11.96 -15.43 15.18
C GLY A 199 -11.87 -15.16 16.68
N ALA A 200 -10.97 -14.27 17.09
CA ALA A 200 -10.84 -13.82 18.48
C ALA A 200 -10.38 -12.36 18.49
N VAL A 201 -11.31 -11.42 18.71
CA VAL A 201 -11.06 -9.97 18.71
C VAL A 201 -11.04 -9.44 20.14
N LEU A 202 -10.13 -8.51 20.44
CA LEU A 202 -10.08 -7.80 21.71
C LEU A 202 -11.31 -6.90 21.89
N PRO A 203 -11.84 -6.80 23.12
CA PRO A 203 -13.02 -5.98 23.43
C PRO A 203 -12.75 -4.46 23.42
#